data_AF-A0A1G7NQA4-F1
#
_entry.id   AF-A0A1G7NQA4-F1
#
_cell.length_a   1.000
_cell.length_b   1.000
_cell.length_c   1.000
_cell.angle_alpha   90.00
_cell.angle_beta   90.00
_cell.angle_gamma   90.00
#
_symmetry.space_group_name_H-M   'P 1'
#
loop_
_entity.id
_entity.type
_entity.pdbx_description
1 polymer ?
#
loop_
_entity_poly.entity_id
_entity_poly.type
_entity_poly.pdbx_seq_one_letter_code
_entity_poly.pdbx_strand_id
1 'polypeptide(L)'
;MKSRVLVTAVCVFLASCWNEKCGPPEGKWVPNAHWIGGSDGGYWYELKEVRGDTMHFCIYNEWTLDKEVDADFVDENGLGISQDEFWFNYISCYDGYVIHLTLVSADRNYTLRKVETY
;
A
#
# COMPACT_ATOMS: atom_id res chain seq x y z
N MET A 1 6.78 0.88 -44.81
CA MET A 1 7.56 0.48 -43.60
C MET A 1 7.97 1.66 -42.70
N LYS A 2 7.30 2.83 -42.74
CA LYS A 2 7.65 3.98 -41.88
C LYS A 2 6.70 4.18 -40.67
N SER A 3 5.49 3.62 -40.72
CA SER A 3 4.46 3.86 -39.68
C SER A 3 4.47 2.88 -38.51
N ARG A 4 5.13 1.72 -38.63
CA ARG A 4 5.19 0.72 -37.53
C ARG A 4 6.19 1.09 -36.43
N VAL A 5 7.25 1.82 -36.78
CA VAL A 5 8.28 2.23 -35.82
C VAL A 5 7.78 3.34 -34.89
N LEU A 6 6.88 4.21 -35.38
CA LEU A 6 6.35 5.33 -34.61
C LEU A 6 5.38 4.88 -33.51
N VAL A 7 4.52 3.89 -33.80
CA VAL A 7 3.53 3.38 -32.82
C VAL A 7 4.21 2.61 -31.70
N THR A 8 5.22 1.79 -32.02
CA THR A 8 5.95 1.03 -31.00
C THR A 8 6.74 1.93 -30.06
N ALA A 9 7.30 3.05 -30.55
CA ALA A 9 8.01 4.00 -29.71
C ALA A 9 7.09 4.74 -28.72
N VAL A 10 5.85 5.04 -29.11
CA VAL A 10 4.85 5.69 -28.23
C VAL A 10 4.38 4.75 -27.12
N CYS A 11 4.19 3.45 -27.40
CA CYS A 11 3.82 2.47 -26.39
C CYS A 11 4.94 2.22 -25.36
N VAL A 12 6.21 2.27 -25.77
CA VAL A 12 7.35 2.09 -24.86
C VAL A 12 7.54 3.32 -23.94
N PHE A 13 7.23 4.53 -24.42
CA PHE A 13 7.26 5.73 -23.58
C PHE A 13 6.14 5.76 -22.54
N LEU A 14 4.93 5.31 -22.89
CA LEU A 14 3.81 5.25 -21.93
C LEU A 14 4.01 4.17 -20.84
N ALA A 15 4.67 3.05 -21.17
CA ALA A 15 5.00 2.00 -20.20
C ALA A 15 6.10 2.44 -19.20
N SER A 16 6.96 3.38 -19.60
CA SER A 16 8.09 3.84 -18.76
C SER A 16 7.70 4.89 -17.72
N CYS A 17 6.52 5.53 -17.84
CA CYS A 17 5.99 6.43 -16.81
C CYS A 17 5.22 5.69 -15.70
N TRP A 18 4.99 4.38 -15.84
CA TRP A 18 4.19 3.59 -14.88
C TRP A 18 5.00 3.02 -13.71
N ASN A 19 6.33 3.03 -13.79
CA ASN A 19 7.21 2.30 -12.86
C ASN A 19 8.09 3.18 -11.97
N GLU A 20 7.95 4.50 -12.04
CA GLU A 20 8.49 5.32 -10.96
C GLU A 20 7.59 5.11 -9.75
N LYS A 21 8.16 4.61 -8.65
CA LYS A 21 7.53 4.73 -7.33
C LYS A 21 7.27 6.22 -7.12
N CYS A 22 6.04 6.66 -7.38
CA CYS A 22 5.64 8.01 -7.07
C CYS A 22 5.85 8.20 -5.56
N GLY A 23 6.39 9.35 -5.17
CA GLY A 23 6.46 9.70 -3.75
C GLY A 23 5.09 10.12 -3.23
N PRO A 24 4.95 10.31 -1.91
CA PRO A 24 3.78 10.96 -1.34
C PRO A 24 3.52 12.34 -1.99
N PRO A 25 2.28 12.83 -1.93
CA PRO A 25 1.97 14.21 -2.32
C PRO A 25 2.90 15.22 -1.63
N GLU A 26 3.45 16.17 -2.40
CA GLU A 26 4.42 17.14 -1.90
C GLU A 26 3.86 17.95 -0.72
N GLY A 27 4.66 18.09 0.34
CA GLY A 27 4.30 18.86 1.54
C GLY A 27 3.24 18.21 2.44
N LYS A 28 2.80 16.98 2.14
CA LYS A 28 1.83 16.24 2.95
C LYS A 28 2.52 15.07 3.64
N TRP A 29 2.30 14.92 4.95
CA TRP A 29 2.79 13.79 5.72
C TRP A 29 1.98 13.60 6.99
N VAL A 30 1.89 12.36 7.46
CA VAL A 30 1.29 12.00 8.74
C VAL A 30 2.40 11.49 9.67
N PRO A 31 2.53 12.02 10.90
CA PRO A 31 3.53 11.53 11.85
C PRO A 31 3.37 10.04 12.16
N ASN A 32 4.49 9.32 12.23
CA ASN A 32 4.56 7.88 12.49
C ASN A 32 3.87 6.99 11.44
N ALA A 33 3.45 7.58 10.31
CA ALA A 33 2.85 6.84 9.21
C ALA A 33 3.80 6.72 8.02
N HIS A 34 3.63 5.65 7.25
CA HIS A 34 4.33 5.42 6.00
C HIS A 34 3.36 5.59 4.83
N TRP A 35 3.75 6.38 3.84
CA TRP A 35 3.00 6.48 2.60
C TRP A 35 3.27 5.27 1.73
N ILE A 36 2.20 4.66 1.23
CA ILE A 36 2.24 3.51 0.35
C ILE A 36 1.25 3.76 -0.79
N GLY A 37 1.77 3.80 -2.01
CA GLY A 37 1.00 4.13 -3.20
C GLY A 37 1.82 4.03 -4.48
N GLY A 38 1.21 4.47 -5.56
CA GLY A 38 1.80 4.52 -6.89
C GLY A 38 1.37 5.77 -7.65
N SER A 39 1.45 5.70 -8.98
CA SER A 39 1.09 6.80 -9.88
C SER A 39 -0.38 7.19 -9.82
N ASP A 40 -1.25 6.26 -9.41
CA ASP A 40 -2.69 6.47 -9.29
C ASP A 40 -3.13 6.91 -7.87
N GLY A 41 -2.17 7.22 -6.99
CA GLY A 41 -2.41 7.62 -5.60
C GLY A 41 -2.02 6.56 -4.58
N GLY A 42 -2.36 6.83 -3.31
CA GLY A 42 -1.99 5.99 -2.18
C GLY A 42 -2.65 6.41 -0.87
N TYR A 43 -2.15 5.82 0.22
CA TYR A 43 -2.60 6.12 1.57
C TYR A 43 -1.41 6.21 2.52
N TRP A 44 -1.61 6.90 3.64
CA TRP A 44 -0.69 6.83 4.77
C TRP A 44 -1.15 5.76 5.74
N TYR A 45 -0.26 4.88 6.15
CA TYR A 45 -0.53 3.78 7.08
C TYR A 45 0.24 4.03 8.37
N GLU A 46 -0.41 3.90 9.51
CA GLU A 46 0.23 3.90 10.83
C GLU A 46 -0.13 2.61 11.54
N LEU A 47 0.87 1.76 11.81
CA LEU A 47 0.71 0.57 12.65
C LEU A 47 0.77 0.98 14.12
N LYS A 48 -0.37 0.92 14.81
CA LYS A 48 -0.50 1.34 16.22
C LYS A 48 -0.04 0.25 17.18
N GLU A 49 -0.46 -0.98 16.91
CA GLU A 49 -0.26 -2.12 17.81
C GLU A 49 -0.33 -3.44 17.05
N VAL A 50 0.40 -4.45 17.52
CA VAL A 50 0.28 -5.85 17.10
C VAL A 50 -0.09 -6.70 18.32
N ARG A 51 -1.21 -7.42 18.24
CA ARG A 51 -1.77 -8.29 19.29
C ARG A 51 -1.99 -9.70 18.73
N GLY A 52 -0.97 -10.56 18.84
CA GLY A 52 -0.99 -11.87 18.19
C GLY A 52 -1.10 -11.70 16.68
N ASP A 53 -2.13 -12.32 16.07
CA ASP A 53 -2.38 -12.23 14.62
C ASP A 53 -3.22 -11.00 14.22
N THR A 54 -3.53 -10.12 15.18
CA THR A 54 -4.31 -8.90 14.95
C THR A 54 -3.40 -7.67 14.93
N MET A 55 -3.57 -6.81 13.94
CA MET A 55 -2.83 -5.56 13.77
C MET A 55 -3.82 -4.40 13.77
N HIS A 56 -3.55 -3.41 14.60
CA HIS A 56 -4.36 -2.19 14.65
C HIS A 56 -3.73 -1.12 13.75
N PHE A 57 -4.44 -0.76 12.67
CA PHE A 57 -3.98 0.25 11.71
C PHE A 57 -4.86 1.50 11.75
N CYS A 58 -4.21 2.66 11.70
CA CYS A 58 -4.83 3.88 11.21
C CYS A 58 -4.44 4.10 9.74
N ILE A 59 -5.42 4.37 8.88
CA ILE A 59 -5.19 4.69 7.46
C ILE A 59 -5.73 6.09 7.18
N TYR A 60 -4.89 6.92 6.55
CA TYR A 60 -5.19 8.33 6.29
C TYR A 60 -5.18 8.62 4.79
N ASN A 61 -6.10 9.50 4.39
CA ASN A 61 -6.19 9.99 3.02
C ASN A 61 -4.90 10.72 2.61
N GLU A 62 -4.36 10.42 1.44
CA GLU A 62 -3.12 11.06 0.98
C GLU A 62 -3.24 12.58 0.75
N TRP A 63 -4.43 13.07 0.39
CA TRP A 63 -4.65 14.47 0.05
C TRP A 63 -5.14 15.27 1.25
N THR A 64 -6.08 14.76 2.04
CA THR A 64 -6.65 15.55 3.15
C THR A 64 -5.91 15.32 4.46
N LEU A 65 -5.14 14.23 4.59
CA LEU A 65 -4.54 13.76 5.83
C LEU A 65 -5.56 13.35 6.91
N ASP A 66 -6.85 13.29 6.56
CA ASP A 66 -7.88 12.83 7.47
C ASP A 66 -7.76 11.32 7.69
N LYS A 67 -7.99 10.89 8.93
CA LYS A 67 -8.06 9.47 9.28
C LYS A 67 -9.36 8.89 8.76
N GLU A 68 -9.27 7.99 7.79
CA GLU A 68 -10.42 7.29 7.20
C GLU A 68 -10.68 5.95 7.87
N VAL A 69 -9.62 5.33 8.40
CA VAL A 69 -9.68 4.01 9.05
C VAL A 69 -8.96 4.07 10.37
N ASP A 70 -9.59 3.47 11.38
CA ASP A 70 -9.06 3.19 12.71
C ASP A 70 -9.65 1.82 13.09
N ALA A 71 -8.91 0.76 12.78
CA ALA A 71 -9.47 -0.59 12.83
C ALA A 71 -8.43 -1.69 13.04
N ASP A 72 -8.93 -2.81 13.53
CA ASP A 72 -8.18 -4.05 13.63
C ASP A 72 -8.24 -4.81 12.31
N PHE A 73 -7.12 -5.43 11.95
CA PHE A 73 -6.98 -6.31 10.79
C PHE A 73 -6.34 -7.62 11.23
N VAL A 74 -6.85 -8.75 10.73
CA VAL A 74 -6.34 -10.09 11.07
C VAL A 74 -5.54 -10.66 9.90
N ASP A 75 -4.36 -11.19 10.21
CA ASP A 75 -3.54 -11.95 9.28
C ASP A 75 -4.10 -13.36 9.10
N GLU A 76 -4.89 -13.56 8.06
CA GLU A 76 -5.49 -14.88 7.77
C GLU A 76 -4.47 -15.92 7.29
N ASN A 77 -3.27 -15.48 6.94
CA ASN A 77 -2.28 -16.30 6.23
C ASN A 77 -1.04 -16.58 7.07
N GLY A 78 -0.95 -16.03 8.29
CA GLY A 78 0.13 -16.28 9.24
C GLY A 78 1.49 -15.78 8.75
N LEU A 79 1.52 -14.63 8.07
CA LEU A 79 2.76 -13.95 7.67
C LEU A 79 3.61 -13.56 8.89
N GLY A 80 2.96 -13.23 10.01
CA GLY A 80 3.62 -12.90 11.27
C GLY A 80 4.28 -11.52 11.24
N ILE A 81 3.55 -10.52 10.75
CA ILE A 81 4.04 -9.13 10.73
C ILE A 81 4.28 -8.67 12.17
N SER A 82 5.49 -8.19 12.43
CA SER A 82 5.88 -7.63 13.72
C SER A 82 5.84 -6.10 13.68
N GLN A 83 5.84 -5.45 14.85
CA GLN A 83 5.94 -3.99 14.95
C GLN A 83 7.38 -3.48 14.70
N ASP A 84 8.11 -4.13 13.80
CA ASP A 84 9.46 -3.72 13.38
C ASP A 84 9.41 -2.51 12.44
N GLU A 85 10.55 -1.87 12.19
CA GLU A 85 10.62 -0.69 11.32
C GLU A 85 10.39 -1.00 9.83
N PHE A 86 9.94 -2.21 9.45
CA PHE A 86 9.85 -2.64 8.05
C PHE A 86 8.49 -3.21 7.64
N TRP A 87 7.48 -3.22 8.53
CA TRP A 87 6.13 -3.73 8.23
C TRP A 87 5.54 -3.12 6.95
N PHE A 88 5.84 -1.86 6.64
CA PHE A 88 5.31 -1.16 5.47
C PHE A 88 5.84 -1.73 4.15
N ASN A 89 6.97 -2.45 4.16
CA ASN A 89 7.50 -3.08 2.95
C ASN A 89 6.62 -4.22 2.45
N TYR A 90 5.74 -4.76 3.30
CA TYR A 90 4.83 -5.84 2.93
C TYR A 90 3.55 -5.32 2.29
N ILE A 91 3.13 -4.09 2.56
CA ILE A 91 1.84 -3.57 2.09
C ILE A 91 1.94 -3.13 0.63
N SER A 92 0.95 -3.55 -0.15
CA SER A 92 0.80 -3.22 -1.56
C SER A 92 -0.29 -2.18 -1.79
N CYS A 93 -1.47 -2.40 -1.22
CA CYS A 93 -2.59 -1.47 -1.34
C CYS A 93 -3.67 -1.73 -0.27
N TYR A 94 -4.63 -0.81 -0.18
CA TYR A 94 -5.85 -0.92 0.59
C TYR A 94 -7.04 -0.65 -0.33
N ASP A 95 -8.05 -1.53 -0.30
CA ASP A 95 -9.23 -1.46 -1.18
C ASP A 95 -10.51 -0.96 -0.48
N GLY A 96 -10.39 -0.47 0.75
CA GLY A 96 -11.52 -0.05 1.59
C GLY A 96 -11.94 -1.10 2.63
N TYR A 97 -11.58 -2.36 2.45
CA TYR A 97 -11.91 -3.44 3.41
C TYR A 97 -10.73 -4.32 3.75
N VAL A 98 -9.78 -4.47 2.83
CA VAL A 98 -8.65 -5.39 2.94
C VAL A 98 -7.35 -4.65 2.66
N ILE A 99 -6.35 -4.88 3.51
CA ILE A 99 -4.96 -4.50 3.22
C ILE A 99 -4.32 -5.69 2.51
N HIS A 100 -3.88 -5.47 1.27
CA HIS A 100 -3.17 -6.46 0.47
C HIS A 100 -1.68 -6.35 0.74
N LEU A 101 -1.04 -7.52 0.88
CA LEU A 101 0.38 -7.62 1.14
C LEU A 101 1.08 -8.44 0.04
N THR A 102 2.28 -8.01 -0.35
CA THR A 102 3.14 -8.76 -1.28
C THR A 102 4.50 -8.99 -0.64
N LEU A 103 4.83 -10.26 -0.39
CA LEU A 103 6.17 -10.66 0.04
C LEU A 103 7.00 -11.07 -1.18
N VAL A 104 7.81 -10.13 -1.70
CA VAL A 104 8.62 -10.34 -2.91
C VAL A 104 9.58 -11.53 -2.79
N SER A 105 10.07 -11.82 -1.57
CA SER A 105 11.00 -12.94 -1.33
C SER A 105 10.36 -14.33 -1.44
N ALA A 106 9.03 -14.44 -1.37
CA ALA A 106 8.32 -15.71 -1.37
C ALA A 106 7.37 -15.92 -2.56
N ASP A 107 7.24 -14.94 -3.47
CA ASP A 107 6.28 -14.93 -4.59
C ASP A 107 4.85 -15.31 -4.14
N ARG A 108 4.44 -14.74 -3.00
CA ARG A 108 3.14 -15.02 -2.35
C ARG A 108 2.44 -13.70 -2.02
N ASN A 109 1.12 -13.71 -2.23
CA ASN A 109 0.22 -12.63 -1.84
C ASN A 109 -0.51 -13.04 -0.56
N TYR A 110 -0.58 -12.09 0.37
CA TYR A 110 -1.21 -12.26 1.68
C TYR A 110 -2.25 -11.14 1.87
N THR A 111 -3.22 -11.34 2.76
CA THR A 111 -4.24 -10.33 3.04
C THR A 111 -4.45 -10.14 4.53
N LEU A 112 -4.59 -8.88 4.95
CA LEU A 112 -5.13 -8.54 6.27
C LEU A 112 -6.57 -8.10 6.11
N ARG A 113 -7.50 -8.85 6.72
CA ARG A 113 -8.93 -8.50 6.67
C ARG A 113 -9.31 -7.63 7.83
N LYS A 114 -10.01 -6.53 7.55
CA LYS A 114 -10.61 -5.68 8.58
C LYS A 114 -11.59 -6.51 9.43
N VAL A 115 -11.47 -6.40 10.74
CA VAL A 115 -12.42 -6.97 11.68
C VAL A 115 -13.67 -6.11 11.67
N GLU A 116 -14.80 -6.69 11.29
CA GLU A 116 -16.09 -6.03 11.43
C GLU A 116 -16.51 -6.04 12.90
N THR A 117 -16.59 -4.86 13.52
CA THR A 117 -17.24 -4.69 14.81
C THR A 117 -18.75 -4.70 14.60
N TYR A 118 -19.41 -5.77 15.06
CA TYR A 118 -20.87 -5.90 15.12
C TYR A 118 -21.46 -5.13 16.30
#